data_AF-A0A531APT5-F1
#
_entry.id   AF-A0A531APT5-F1
#
_cell.length_a   1.000
_cell.length_b   1.000
_cell.length_c   1.000
_cell.angle_alpha   90.00
_cell.angle_beta   90.00
_cell.angle_gamma   90.00
#
_symmetry.space_group_name_H-M   'P 1'
#
loop_
_entity.id
_entity.type
_entity.pdbx_description
1 polymer ?
#
loop_
_entity_poly.entity_id
_entity_poly.type
_entity_poly.pdbx_seq_one_letter_code
_entity_poly.pdbx_strand_id
1 'polypeptide(L)'
;MTRLKTRIVELIGAAGPIPVNHYMALCLFDPLDGYYTTREPFGAAGDFVTAPEISQMFGELIAVWLYEAWLATGRPMPATIAEIGPGRGTLMKDMMRTLSRLDPALTAGASFAMIETSPRLAAVQRQTLAATPAAIGWHES
;
A
#
# COMPACT_ATOMS: atom_id res chain seq x y z
N MET A 1 16.20 -27.53 -2.75
CA MET A 1 15.01 -27.07 -2.00
C MET A 1 15.30 -25.65 -1.53
N THR A 2 14.33 -24.73 -1.54
CA THR A 2 14.52 -23.39 -0.98
C THR A 2 14.67 -23.49 0.55
N ARG A 3 15.39 -22.55 1.19
CA ARG A 3 15.55 -22.53 2.65
C ARG A 3 14.19 -22.44 3.37
N LEU A 4 13.28 -21.64 2.84
CA LEU A 4 11.90 -21.55 3.32
C LEU A 4 11.15 -22.89 3.28
N LYS A 5 11.31 -23.67 2.20
CA LYS A 5 10.68 -25.00 2.12
C LYS A 5 11.13 -25.90 3.26
N THR A 6 12.43 -25.92 3.56
CA THR A 6 12.97 -26.73 4.66
C THR A 6 12.33 -26.33 5.99
N ARG A 7 12.27 -25.03 6.30
CA ARG A 7 11.64 -24.51 7.52
C ARG A 7 10.15 -24.84 7.62
N ILE A 8 9.41 -24.78 6.51
CA ILE A 8 7.98 -25.16 6.47
C ILE A 8 7.81 -26.66 6.75
N VAL A 9 8.65 -27.52 6.16
CA VAL A 9 8.60 -28.96 6.40
C VAL A 9 8.90 -29.29 7.87
N GLU A 10 9.91 -28.64 8.45
CA GLU A 10 10.25 -28.80 9.88
C GLU A 10 9.10 -28.34 10.78
N LEU A 11 8.47 -27.20 10.49
CA LEU A 11 7.30 -26.70 11.23
C LEU A 11 6.15 -27.71 11.19
N ILE A 12 5.83 -28.26 10.01
CA ILE A 12 4.76 -29.26 9.87
C ILE A 12 5.11 -30.55 10.62
N GLY A 13 6.38 -30.96 10.58
CA GLY A 13 6.86 -32.13 11.32
C GLY A 13 6.72 -31.97 12.84
N ALA A 14 6.91 -30.75 13.36
CA ALA A 14 6.86 -30.47 14.80
C ALA A 14 5.44 -30.15 15.32
N ALA A 15 4.65 -29.38 14.57
CA ALA A 15 3.36 -28.84 15.01
C ALA A 15 2.15 -29.49 14.31
N GLY A 16 2.38 -30.41 13.38
CA GLY A 16 1.34 -31.01 12.54
C GLY A 16 1.00 -30.16 11.32
N PRO A 17 -0.02 -30.57 10.54
CA PRO A 17 -0.43 -29.86 9.33
C PRO A 17 -0.76 -28.39 9.59
N ILE A 18 -0.25 -27.50 8.73
CA ILE A 18 -0.60 -26.08 8.76
C ILE A 18 -1.74 -25.79 7.78
N PRO A 19 -2.64 -24.84 8.10
CA PRO A 19 -3.66 -24.41 7.16
C PRO A 19 -3.05 -23.59 6.01
N VAL A 20 -3.75 -23.54 4.87
CA VAL A 20 -3.27 -22.90 3.63
C VAL A 20 -2.96 -21.42 3.82
N ASN A 21 -3.75 -20.70 4.62
CA ASN A 21 -3.50 -19.28 4.92
C ASN A 21 -2.15 -19.07 5.63
N HIS A 22 -1.76 -19.97 6.53
CA HIS A 22 -0.46 -19.89 7.20
C HIS A 22 0.68 -20.19 6.22
N TYR A 23 0.53 -21.21 5.37
CA TYR A 23 1.50 -21.48 4.29
C TYR A 23 1.68 -20.27 3.37
N MET A 24 0.58 -19.65 2.92
CA MET A 24 0.62 -18.45 2.07
C MET A 24 1.32 -17.29 2.77
N ALA A 25 1.01 -17.04 4.05
CA ALA A 25 1.66 -15.99 4.83
C ALA A 25 3.18 -16.20 4.90
N LEU A 26 3.64 -17.42 5.14
CA LEU A 26 5.08 -17.76 5.14
C LEU A 26 5.71 -17.52 3.76
N CYS A 27 5.07 -17.99 2.69
CA CYS A 27 5.60 -17.79 1.32
C CYS A 27 5.67 -16.30 0.91
N LEU A 28 4.72 -15.48 1.36
CA LEU A 28 4.63 -14.08 0.95
C LEU A 28 5.46 -13.15 1.83
N PHE A 29 5.46 -13.37 3.15
CA PHE A 29 5.91 -12.39 4.14
C PHE A 29 6.98 -12.91 5.10
N ASP A 30 7.52 -14.12 4.90
CA ASP A 30 8.65 -14.57 5.72
C ASP A 30 9.80 -13.51 5.71
N PRO A 31 10.34 -13.11 6.86
CA PRO A 31 11.33 -12.04 6.95
C PRO A 31 12.63 -12.29 6.17
N LEU A 32 12.97 -13.55 5.89
CA LEU A 32 14.24 -13.95 5.29
C LEU A 32 14.11 -14.39 3.83
N ASP A 33 13.00 -15.06 3.49
CA ASP A 33 12.80 -15.72 2.20
C ASP A 33 11.43 -15.39 1.56
N GLY A 34 10.61 -14.55 2.21
CA GLY A 34 9.28 -14.17 1.71
C GLY A 34 9.35 -13.41 0.40
N TYR A 35 8.38 -13.67 -0.48
CA TYR A 35 8.31 -13.06 -1.82
C TYR A 35 8.30 -11.53 -1.79
N TYR A 36 7.44 -10.91 -0.99
CA TYR A 36 7.35 -9.44 -0.90
C TYR A 36 8.45 -8.83 -0.04
N THR A 37 9.09 -9.63 0.82
CA THR A 37 10.19 -9.19 1.68
C THR A 37 11.51 -9.07 0.90
N THR A 38 11.81 -10.09 0.08
CA THR A 38 13.15 -10.25 -0.53
C THR A 38 13.24 -9.79 -1.98
N ARG A 39 12.11 -9.55 -2.64
CA ARG A 39 12.06 -9.17 -4.06
C ARG A 39 11.48 -7.77 -4.27
N GLU A 40 11.76 -7.22 -5.44
CA GLU A 40 11.06 -6.07 -6.00
C GLU A 40 10.07 -6.55 -7.08
N PRO A 41 8.86 -6.99 -6.72
CA PRO A 41 7.95 -7.59 -7.70
C PRO A 41 7.21 -6.56 -8.57
N PHE A 42 7.34 -5.26 -8.27
CA PHE A 42 6.55 -4.20 -8.90
C PHE A 42 7.28 -3.48 -10.03
N GLY A 43 6.55 -3.14 -11.09
CA GLY A 43 7.01 -2.25 -12.16
C GLY A 43 7.57 -3.00 -13.37
N ALA A 44 8.07 -2.27 -14.36
CA ALA A 44 8.48 -2.85 -15.66
C ALA A 44 9.59 -3.91 -15.58
N ALA A 45 10.41 -3.87 -14.52
CA ALA A 45 11.46 -4.86 -14.24
C ALA A 45 11.03 -5.92 -13.21
N GLY A 46 9.82 -5.81 -12.66
CA GLY A 46 9.24 -6.75 -11.70
C GLY A 46 8.40 -7.83 -12.37
N ASP A 47 7.73 -8.64 -11.55
CA ASP A 47 6.91 -9.76 -12.01
C ASP A 47 5.53 -9.28 -12.53
N PHE A 48 5.08 -8.09 -12.13
CA PHE A 48 3.83 -7.49 -12.62
C PHE A 48 3.82 -5.95 -12.50
N VAL A 49 2.98 -5.32 -13.33
CA VAL A 49 2.69 -3.88 -13.29
C VAL A 49 1.26 -3.67 -12.78
N THR A 50 1.06 -2.68 -11.91
CA THR A 50 -0.26 -2.34 -11.35
C THR A 50 -0.87 -1.15 -12.08
N ALA A 51 -2.20 -0.99 -12.02
CA ALA A 51 -2.91 0.08 -12.75
C ALA A 51 -2.39 1.50 -12.46
N PRO A 52 -2.05 1.89 -11.21
CA PRO A 52 -1.43 3.20 -10.94
C PRO A 52 -0.08 3.40 -11.65
N GLU A 53 0.68 2.32 -11.86
CA GLU A 53 1.99 2.37 -12.53
C GLU A 53 1.85 2.42 -14.07
N ILE A 54 0.68 2.09 -14.63
CA ILE A 54 0.42 2.16 -16.07
C ILE A 54 0.02 3.59 -16.47
N SER A 55 -0.84 4.25 -15.70
CA SER A 55 -1.35 5.57 -16.03
C SER A 55 -1.81 6.36 -14.81
N GLN A 56 -1.34 7.61 -14.74
CA GLN A 56 -1.80 8.59 -13.74
C GLN A 56 -3.32 8.78 -13.73
N MET A 57 -3.99 8.54 -14.87
CA MET A 57 -5.44 8.70 -14.99
C MET A 57 -6.19 7.80 -14.01
N PHE A 58 -5.62 6.64 -13.67
CA PHE A 58 -6.22 5.76 -12.68
C PHE A 58 -6.33 6.46 -11.32
N GLY A 59 -5.24 7.04 -10.81
CA GLY A 59 -5.26 7.75 -9.53
C GLY A 59 -6.10 9.03 -9.56
N GLU A 60 -6.10 9.75 -10.69
CA GLU A 60 -6.95 10.94 -10.88
C GLU A 60 -8.43 10.60 -10.78
N LEU A 61 -8.88 9.53 -11.45
CA LEU A 61 -10.28 9.10 -11.42
C LEU A 61 -10.71 8.58 -10.05
N ILE A 62 -9.83 7.86 -9.34
CA ILE A 62 -10.11 7.42 -7.96
C ILE A 62 -10.25 8.63 -7.03
N ALA A 63 -9.44 9.67 -7.18
CA ALA A 63 -9.60 10.90 -6.39
C ALA A 63 -10.91 11.62 -6.68
N VAL A 64 -11.31 11.75 -7.94
CA VAL A 64 -12.60 12.35 -8.31
C VAL A 64 -13.75 11.56 -7.70
N TRP A 65 -13.72 10.23 -7.83
CA TRP A 65 -14.75 9.37 -7.22
C TRP A 65 -14.82 9.53 -5.70
N LEU A 66 -13.67 9.51 -5.01
CA LEU A 66 -13.60 9.67 -3.55
C LEU A 66 -14.13 11.03 -3.12
N TYR A 67 -13.76 12.09 -3.85
CA TYR A 67 -14.22 13.45 -3.57
C TYR A 67 -15.74 13.57 -3.72
N GLU A 68 -16.32 13.05 -4.80
CA GLU A 68 -17.77 13.07 -5.00
C GLU A 68 -18.51 12.25 -3.93
N ALA A 69 -17.98 11.11 -3.53
CA ALA A 69 -18.53 10.32 -2.43
C ALA A 69 -18.49 11.09 -1.09
N TRP A 70 -17.39 11.78 -0.81
CA TRP A 70 -17.26 12.62 0.38
C TRP A 70 -18.24 13.82 0.34
N LEU A 71 -18.41 14.48 -0.81
CA LEU A 71 -19.41 15.54 -1.01
C LEU A 71 -20.82 15.03 -0.72
N ALA A 72 -21.18 13.86 -1.26
CA ALA A 72 -22.50 13.25 -1.09
C ALA A 72 -22.82 12.89 0.38
N THR A 73 -21.79 12.70 1.21
CA THR A 73 -21.95 12.46 2.66
C THR A 73 -22.01 13.74 3.49
N GLY A 74 -22.06 14.92 2.86
CA GLY A 74 -22.19 16.20 3.56
C GLY A 74 -20.86 16.81 4.01
N ARG A 75 -19.74 16.43 3.38
CA ARG A 75 -18.41 16.97 3.66
C ARG A 75 -17.92 16.79 5.11
N PRO A 76 -18.03 15.57 5.69
CA PRO A 76 -17.68 15.35 7.10
C PRO A 76 -16.20 15.64 7.35
N MET A 77 -15.92 16.29 8.49
CA MET A 77 -14.57 16.57 9.01
C MET A 77 -14.52 16.27 10.52
N PRO A 78 -13.39 15.78 11.07
CA PRO A 78 -12.15 15.43 10.37
C PRO A 78 -12.33 14.19 9.47
N ALA A 79 -11.61 14.15 8.35
CA ALA A 79 -11.63 13.04 7.39
C ALA A 79 -10.28 12.31 7.36
N THR A 80 -10.31 11.00 7.18
CA THR A 80 -9.12 10.17 6.96
C THR A 80 -9.23 9.48 5.61
N ILE A 81 -8.24 9.69 4.75
CA ILE A 81 -8.10 8.99 3.47
C ILE A 81 -7.02 7.93 3.66
N ALA A 82 -7.42 6.67 3.68
CA ALA A 82 -6.54 5.54 3.99
C ALA A 82 -6.31 4.65 2.75
N GLU A 83 -5.06 4.25 2.52
CA GLU A 83 -4.67 3.27 1.50
C GLU A 83 -3.99 2.06 2.16
N ILE A 84 -4.51 0.86 1.89
CA ILE A 84 -3.97 -0.40 2.39
C ILE A 84 -3.09 -1.04 1.32
N GLY A 85 -1.85 -1.35 1.68
CA GLY A 85 -0.84 -1.84 0.75
C GLY A 85 -0.54 -0.85 -0.40
N PRO A 86 -0.04 0.37 -0.10
CA PRO A 86 0.13 1.43 -1.11
C PRO A 86 1.21 1.16 -2.16
N GLY A 87 1.97 0.06 -2.01
CA GLY A 87 3.09 -0.27 -2.88
C GLY A 87 4.13 0.84 -2.87
N ARG A 88 4.31 1.51 -4.02
CA ARG A 88 5.28 2.62 -4.16
C ARG A 88 4.72 3.99 -3.74
N GLY A 89 3.44 4.07 -3.38
CA GLY A 89 2.73 5.32 -3.05
C GLY A 89 2.25 6.11 -4.27
N THR A 90 2.29 5.52 -5.46
CA THR A 90 1.93 6.18 -6.73
C THR A 90 0.45 6.56 -6.78
N LEU A 91 -0.44 5.67 -6.33
CA LEU A 91 -1.87 5.95 -6.27
C LEU A 91 -2.16 7.14 -5.35
N MET A 92 -1.70 7.08 -4.09
CA MET A 92 -1.86 8.21 -3.15
C MET A 92 -1.29 9.51 -3.71
N LYS A 93 -0.12 9.48 -4.35
CA LYS A 93 0.50 10.69 -4.93
C LYS A 93 -0.41 11.34 -5.97
N ASP A 94 -0.95 10.55 -6.90
CA ASP A 94 -1.86 11.07 -7.93
C ASP A 94 -3.19 11.52 -7.33
N MET A 95 -3.70 10.80 -6.33
CA MET A 95 -4.91 11.20 -5.63
C MET A 95 -4.74 12.53 -4.93
N MET A 96 -3.69 12.71 -4.13
CA MET A 96 -3.41 13.94 -3.40
C MET A 96 -3.20 15.13 -4.33
N ARG A 97 -2.48 14.93 -5.45
CA ARG A 97 -2.32 15.96 -6.50
C ARG A 97 -3.66 16.41 -7.07
N THR A 98 -4.57 15.47 -7.28
CA THR A 98 -5.91 15.72 -7.84
C THR A 98 -6.81 16.40 -6.81
N LEU A 99 -6.87 15.88 -5.59
CA LEU A 99 -7.63 16.46 -4.48
C LEU A 99 -7.17 17.88 -4.16
N SER A 100 -5.87 18.16 -4.21
CA SER A 100 -5.33 19.52 -4.01
C SER A 100 -5.84 20.52 -5.05
N ARG A 101 -6.22 20.06 -6.25
CA ARG A 101 -6.79 20.92 -7.31
C ARG A 101 -8.30 21.05 -7.19
N LEU A 102 -8.98 20.01 -6.73
CA LEU A 102 -10.43 19.99 -6.56
C LEU A 102 -10.86 20.78 -5.31
N ASP A 103 -10.21 20.51 -4.18
CA ASP A 103 -10.49 21.13 -2.89
C ASP A 103 -9.21 21.17 -2.02
N PRO A 104 -8.48 22.31 -2.04
CA PRO A 104 -7.32 22.51 -1.18
C PRO A 104 -7.64 22.42 0.31
N ALA A 105 -8.86 22.77 0.74
CA ALA A 105 -9.24 22.74 2.15
C ALA A 105 -9.42 21.30 2.65
N LEU A 106 -9.99 20.41 1.83
CA LEU A 106 -10.03 18.98 2.12
C LEU A 106 -8.61 18.43 2.27
N THR A 107 -7.72 18.70 1.32
CA THR A 107 -6.34 18.17 1.37
C THR A 107 -5.56 18.69 2.58
N ALA A 108 -5.77 19.94 2.97
CA ALA A 108 -5.12 20.53 4.14
C ALA A 108 -5.71 20.06 5.47
N GLY A 109 -7.02 19.74 5.51
CA GLY A 109 -7.73 19.36 6.72
C GLY A 109 -7.83 17.84 6.96
N ALA A 110 -7.67 17.02 5.92
CA ALA A 110 -7.73 15.58 6.01
C ALA A 110 -6.40 14.97 6.48
N SER A 111 -6.49 13.81 7.12
CA SER A 111 -5.35 12.95 7.41
C SER A 111 -5.20 11.90 6.30
N PHE A 112 -3.98 11.64 5.86
CA PHE A 112 -3.68 10.58 4.90
C PHE A 112 -2.98 9.43 5.62
N ALA A 113 -3.54 8.23 5.55
CA ALA A 113 -3.03 7.06 6.27
C ALA A 113 -2.53 5.98 5.31
N MET A 114 -1.25 5.64 5.42
CA MET A 114 -0.59 4.60 4.64
C MET A 114 -0.44 3.35 5.51
N ILE A 115 -1.20 2.29 5.21
CA ILE A 115 -1.15 1.03 5.96
C ILE A 115 -0.21 0.06 5.23
N GLU A 116 1.01 -0.10 5.78
CA GLU A 116 2.11 -0.80 5.13
C GLU A 116 2.94 -1.58 6.15
N THR A 117 3.08 -2.88 5.94
CA THR A 117 3.83 -3.78 6.82
C THR A 117 5.31 -3.89 6.43
N SER A 118 5.67 -3.53 5.20
CA SER A 118 7.04 -3.57 4.70
C SER A 118 7.80 -2.28 5.01
N PRO A 119 8.84 -2.31 5.88
CA PRO A 119 9.64 -1.11 6.18
C PRO A 119 10.32 -0.53 4.95
N ARG A 120 10.69 -1.39 3.99
CA ARG A 120 11.26 -1.00 2.70
C ARG A 120 10.26 -0.17 1.88
N LEU A 121 9.04 -0.69 1.69
CA LEU A 121 8.02 0.04 0.93
C LEU A 121 7.58 1.32 1.64
N ALA A 122 7.49 1.31 2.97
CA ALA A 122 7.24 2.52 3.74
C ALA A 122 8.33 3.59 3.50
N ALA A 123 9.60 3.20 3.40
CA ALA A 123 10.68 4.12 3.04
C ALA A 123 10.54 4.67 1.61
N VAL A 124 10.19 3.82 0.64
CA VAL A 124 9.91 4.24 -0.74
C VAL A 124 8.74 5.23 -0.79
N GLN A 125 7.64 4.93 -0.11
CA GLN A 125 6.45 5.80 -0.04
C GLN A 125 6.78 7.17 0.55
N ARG A 126 7.58 7.21 1.63
CA ARG A 126 8.04 8.48 2.23
C ARG A 126 8.83 9.33 1.24
N GLN A 127 9.66 8.71 0.40
CA GLN A 127 10.37 9.42 -0.67
C GLN A 127 9.41 9.89 -1.78
N THR A 128 8.51 9.01 -2.25
CA THR A 128 7.52 9.32 -3.28
C THR A 128 6.62 10.51 -2.90
N LEU A 129 6.26 10.61 -1.62
CA LEU A 129 5.30 11.57 -1.08
C LEU A 129 5.96 12.76 -0.35
N ALA A 130 7.29 12.85 -0.33
CA ALA A 130 8.03 13.88 0.41
C ALA A 130 7.67 15.32 -0.02
N ALA A 131 7.27 15.51 -1.28
CA ALA A 131 6.93 16.82 -1.84
C ALA A 131 5.44 17.19 -1.65
N THR A 132 4.63 16.33 -1.03
CA THR A 132 3.19 16.55 -0.91
C THR A 132 2.86 17.33 0.36
N PRO A 133 2.11 18.45 0.27
CA PRO A 133 1.89 19.36 1.40
C PRO A 133 0.74 18.91 2.33
N ALA A 134 0.72 17.65 2.76
CA ALA A 134 -0.31 17.13 3.65
C ALA A 134 0.26 16.29 4.80
N ALA A 135 -0.54 16.13 5.85
CA ALA A 135 -0.19 15.25 6.97
C ALA A 135 -0.39 13.78 6.58
N ILE A 136 0.72 13.05 6.45
CA ILE A 136 0.73 11.62 6.10
C ILE A 136 1.23 10.81 7.29
N GLY A 137 0.46 9.81 7.71
CA GLY A 137 0.81 8.81 8.71
C GLY A 137 1.12 7.46 8.07
N TRP A 138 2.12 6.75 8.60
CA TRP A 138 2.42 5.36 8.22
C TRP A 138 2.10 4.44 9.40
N HIS A 139 1.39 3.35 9.12
CA HIS A 139 0.87 2.42 10.12
C HIS A 139 1.26 0.98 9.77
N GLU A 140 1.85 0.28 10.74
CA GLU A 140 2.17 -1.14 10.67
C GLU A 140 0.96 -1.90 11.25
N SER A 141 0.10 -2.52 10.43
CA SER A 141 -1.03 -3.33 10.92
C SER A 141 -0.94 -4.75 10.43
#